data_AF-A0A8T1QB98-F1
#
_entry.id   AF-A0A8T1QB98-F1
#
_cell.length_a   1.000
_cell.length_b   1.000
_cell.length_c   1.000
_cell.angle_alpha   90.00
_cell.angle_beta   90.00
_cell.angle_gamma   90.00
#
_symmetry.space_group_name_H-M   'P 1'
#
loop_
_entity.id
_entity.type
_entity.pdbx_description
1 polymer ?
#
loop_
_entity_poly.entity_id
_entity_poly.type
_entity_poly.pdbx_seq_one_letter_code
_entity_poly.pdbx_strand_id
1 'polypeptide(L)'
;MTRHGPEKRRRLDPSSTAGVVFNDRSTADVILRLFIEPSSFDSPTTITAASDSDVQIYLHSHVLQRSKYFSALLSDRWQPPPGLKTGKNPNPKPLKLNLGVPPTPGSLQSHLSVLQLLYCSDISNSIDSASNALDLLPVALELLFEDCVKSCVQFLEAVPWTEDEEKRVLGLIPSLKEEESKELLDRVSPGQTDLCEEMLHGLVLSAIHNYPNMAIVKAFVAKLLRDLSSRDAAKRVLESAFETSLKVVKESLEEYSSPDFRGDHNETEAIQRLNLHKAMTNGRHLLWLVERMIELRVADSAVKEWSDQAAFTADFQRAFRDDAWRNIVPGLPVVVLRCTTKLANAVAAGNILATRQGSHLIGKKLMIYLIHDGDGLHGTGL
;
A
#
# COMPACT_ATOMS: atom_id res chain seq x y z
N MET A 1 4.26 44.03 -18.90
CA MET A 1 3.55 42.90 -18.26
C MET A 1 2.22 42.68 -18.97
N THR A 2 2.24 41.91 -20.05
CA THR A 2 1.06 41.53 -20.84
C THR A 2 0.60 40.16 -20.36
N ARG A 3 -0.59 40.07 -19.77
CA ARG A 3 -1.18 38.83 -19.26
C ARG A 3 -1.75 38.02 -20.41
N HIS A 4 -1.17 36.86 -20.69
CA HIS A 4 -1.78 35.81 -21.51
C HIS A 4 -3.00 35.22 -20.77
N GLY A 5 -4.17 35.24 -21.42
CA GLY A 5 -5.34 34.48 -20.98
C GLY A 5 -5.19 32.99 -21.34
N PRO A 6 -5.89 32.08 -20.66
CA PRO A 6 -5.74 30.64 -20.88
C PRO A 6 -6.37 30.23 -22.21
N GLU A 7 -5.61 29.47 -23.02
CA GLU A 7 -6.11 28.80 -24.23
C GLU A 7 -7.22 27.81 -23.86
N LYS A 8 -8.40 28.00 -24.47
CA LYS A 8 -9.50 27.03 -24.40
C LYS A 8 -9.07 25.73 -25.07
N ARG A 9 -8.86 24.67 -24.28
CA ARG A 9 -8.83 23.28 -24.77
C ARG A 9 -10.15 23.01 -25.50
N ARG A 10 -10.09 22.85 -26.83
CA ARG A 10 -11.20 22.31 -27.63
C ARG A 10 -11.52 20.90 -27.11
N ARG A 11 -12.69 20.71 -26.52
CA ARG A 11 -13.29 19.37 -26.40
C ARG A 11 -13.56 18.87 -27.81
N LEU A 12 -13.06 17.69 -28.16
CA LEU A 12 -13.40 16.99 -29.39
C LEU A 12 -14.81 16.41 -29.22
N ASP A 13 -15.72 16.77 -30.13
CA ASP A 13 -17.07 16.22 -30.16
C ASP A 13 -17.04 14.76 -30.65
N PRO A 14 -17.72 13.83 -29.97
CA PRO A 14 -17.80 12.42 -30.38
C PRO A 14 -18.60 12.18 -31.68
N SER A 15 -19.14 13.22 -32.32
CA SER A 15 -19.87 13.13 -33.59
C SER A 15 -18.97 13.09 -34.84
N SER A 16 -17.65 13.24 -34.69
CA SER A 16 -16.70 13.39 -35.81
C SER A 16 -16.34 12.09 -36.55
N THR A 17 -16.68 10.90 -36.04
CA THR A 17 -16.36 9.61 -36.69
C THR A 17 -17.52 9.08 -37.56
N ALA A 18 -18.67 9.76 -37.55
CA ALA A 18 -19.85 9.34 -38.30
C ALA A 18 -19.60 9.43 -39.82
N GLY A 19 -19.38 8.28 -40.46
CA GLY A 19 -19.28 8.14 -41.91
C GLY A 19 -17.89 7.80 -42.46
N VAL A 20 -16.88 7.59 -41.60
CA VAL A 20 -15.52 7.29 -42.04
C VAL A 20 -15.17 5.82 -41.77
N VAL A 21 -14.69 5.11 -42.79
CA VAL A 21 -14.39 3.67 -42.72
C VAL A 21 -12.87 3.44 -42.58
N PHE A 22 -12.49 2.47 -41.74
CA PHE A 22 -11.09 2.06 -41.59
C PHE A 22 -10.52 1.60 -42.93
N ASN A 23 -9.29 2.02 -43.24
CA ASN A 23 -8.58 1.68 -44.47
C ASN A 23 -9.22 2.17 -45.79
N ASP A 24 -10.04 3.23 -45.74
CA ASP A 24 -10.63 3.84 -46.94
C ASP A 24 -9.61 4.71 -47.71
N ARG A 25 -9.19 4.24 -48.88
CA ARG A 25 -8.26 4.93 -49.78
C ARG A 25 -8.80 6.23 -50.35
N SER A 26 -10.12 6.37 -50.46
CA SER A 26 -10.75 7.47 -51.19
C SER A 26 -10.80 8.76 -50.37
N THR A 27 -10.89 8.64 -49.04
CA THR A 27 -11.04 9.77 -48.10
C THR A 27 -9.85 9.99 -47.18
N ALA A 28 -8.91 9.03 -47.11
CA ALA A 28 -7.75 9.11 -46.22
C ALA A 28 -6.81 10.27 -46.55
N ASP A 29 -6.39 10.98 -45.50
CA ASP A 29 -5.38 12.03 -45.53
C ASP A 29 -4.04 11.59 -44.91
N VAL A 30 -3.98 10.36 -44.36
CA VAL A 30 -2.78 9.74 -43.81
C VAL A 30 -2.58 8.34 -44.41
N ILE A 31 -1.35 8.03 -44.82
CA ILE A 31 -0.91 6.69 -45.20
C ILE A 31 0.10 6.22 -44.14
N LEU A 32 -0.26 5.19 -43.39
CA LEU A 32 0.60 4.58 -42.40
C LEU A 32 1.23 3.31 -42.99
N ARG A 33 2.55 3.24 -42.94
CA ARG A 33 3.32 2.02 -43.20
C ARG A 33 3.59 1.33 -41.86
N LEU A 34 3.00 0.16 -41.66
CA LEU A 34 3.18 -0.70 -40.50
C LEU A 34 4.10 -1.85 -40.88
N PHE A 35 5.24 -2.00 -40.20
CA PHE A 35 6.24 -3.00 -40.57
C PHE A 35 6.89 -3.61 -39.34
N ILE A 36 7.32 -4.87 -39.46
CA ILE A 36 8.11 -5.53 -38.41
C ILE A 36 9.52 -4.93 -38.40
N GLU A 37 9.98 -4.45 -37.24
CA GLU A 37 11.35 -3.99 -37.09
C GLU A 37 12.32 -5.19 -37.15
N PRO A 38 13.33 -5.16 -38.02
CA PRO A 38 14.33 -6.23 -38.08
C PRO A 38 15.11 -6.25 -36.76
N SER A 39 15.29 -7.45 -36.20
CA SER A 39 16.07 -7.59 -34.98
C SER A 39 17.50 -7.09 -35.23
N SER A 40 18.08 -6.35 -34.29
CA SER A 40 19.45 -5.82 -34.39
C SER A 40 20.54 -6.91 -34.43
N PHE A 41 20.15 -8.18 -34.30
CA PHE A 41 21.00 -9.36 -34.34
C PHE A 41 20.88 -10.17 -35.65
N ASP A 42 19.97 -9.82 -36.57
CA ASP A 42 19.86 -10.50 -37.85
C ASP A 42 20.93 -10.03 -38.84
N SER A 43 21.67 -11.00 -39.40
CA SER A 43 22.70 -10.75 -40.41
C SER A 43 22.06 -10.28 -41.73
N PRO A 44 22.74 -9.41 -42.52
CA PRO A 44 22.16 -8.76 -43.70
C PRO A 44 21.93 -9.70 -44.92
N THR A 45 21.97 -11.02 -44.75
CA THR A 45 21.90 -12.00 -45.84
C THR A 45 20.50 -12.56 -46.12
N THR A 46 19.47 -12.16 -45.39
CA THR A 46 18.09 -12.64 -45.58
C THR A 46 17.14 -11.56 -46.13
N ILE A 47 17.66 -10.56 -46.85
CA ILE A 47 16.83 -9.56 -47.55
C ILE A 47 16.42 -10.12 -48.91
N THR A 48 15.54 -11.12 -48.93
CA THR A 48 14.83 -11.56 -50.15
C THR A 48 13.53 -12.30 -49.79
N ALA A 49 12.65 -11.62 -49.05
CA ALA A 49 11.22 -11.96 -48.97
C ALA A 49 10.43 -10.71 -48.51
N ALA A 50 10.61 -9.59 -49.21
CA ALA A 50 9.81 -8.39 -49.01
C ALA A 50 8.46 -8.57 -49.71
N SER A 51 7.47 -9.15 -49.02
CA SER A 51 6.06 -8.97 -49.43
C SER A 51 5.02 -9.23 -48.33
N ASP A 52 5.34 -9.88 -47.21
CA ASP A 52 4.33 -10.30 -46.23
C ASP A 52 4.42 -9.63 -44.83
N SER A 53 5.43 -8.79 -44.59
CA SER A 53 5.72 -8.19 -43.26
C SER A 53 5.56 -6.67 -43.21
N ASP A 54 5.01 -6.06 -44.27
CA ASP A 54 4.85 -4.61 -44.42
C ASP A 54 3.44 -4.31 -44.96
N VAL A 55 2.67 -3.55 -44.21
CA VAL A 55 1.27 -3.24 -44.51
C VAL A 55 1.08 -1.74 -44.63
N GLN A 56 0.51 -1.31 -45.75
CA GLN A 56 0.09 0.08 -45.93
C GLN A 56 -1.40 0.23 -45.61
N ILE A 57 -1.69 1.18 -44.72
CA ILE A 57 -3.03 1.43 -44.19
C ILE A 57 -3.40 2.87 -44.46
N TYR A 58 -4.63 3.10 -44.91
CA TYR A 58 -5.18 4.40 -45.26
C TYR A 58 -6.06 4.91 -44.11
N LEU A 59 -5.60 5.97 -43.45
CA LEU A 59 -6.14 6.44 -42.18
C LEU A 59 -6.51 7.93 -42.24
N HIS A 60 -7.28 8.36 -41.25
CA HIS A 60 -7.80 9.71 -41.16
C HIS A 60 -7.21 10.42 -39.95
N SER A 61 -6.58 11.58 -40.18
CA SER A 61 -5.86 12.35 -39.16
C SER A 61 -6.73 12.68 -37.95
N HIS A 62 -7.99 13.06 -38.17
CA HIS A 62 -8.95 13.37 -37.11
C HIS A 62 -9.31 12.15 -36.25
N VAL A 63 -9.31 10.94 -36.81
CA VAL A 63 -9.54 9.69 -36.06
C VAL A 63 -8.29 9.32 -35.27
N LEU A 64 -7.11 9.44 -35.89
CA LEU A 64 -5.83 9.17 -35.24
C LEU A 64 -5.59 10.05 -34.01
N GLN A 65 -6.12 11.28 -33.98
CA GLN A 65 -6.02 12.21 -32.85
C GLN A 65 -6.65 11.69 -31.55
N ARG A 66 -7.45 10.60 -31.58
CA ARG A 66 -7.90 9.89 -30.37
C ARG A 66 -6.75 9.28 -29.57
N SER A 67 -5.65 8.94 -30.25
CA SER A 67 -4.39 8.53 -29.61
C SER A 67 -3.52 9.77 -29.39
N LYS A 68 -2.98 9.93 -28.17
CA LYS A 68 -2.08 11.05 -27.87
C LYS A 68 -0.76 10.94 -28.63
N TYR A 69 -0.29 9.72 -28.89
CA TYR A 69 0.89 9.47 -29.71
C TYR A 69 0.74 10.07 -31.11
N PHE A 70 -0.34 9.73 -31.83
CA PHE A 70 -0.58 10.29 -33.16
C PHE A 70 -0.97 11.77 -33.12
N SER A 71 -1.69 12.23 -32.10
CA SER A 71 -1.97 13.65 -31.91
C SER A 71 -0.68 14.49 -31.83
N ALA A 72 0.35 13.98 -31.13
CA ALA A 72 1.65 14.60 -31.07
C ALA A 72 2.37 14.56 -32.44
N LEU A 73 2.38 13.42 -33.12
CA LEU A 73 3.01 13.25 -34.45
C LEU A 73 2.37 14.14 -35.53
N LEU A 74 1.07 14.35 -35.47
CA LEU A 74 0.31 15.14 -36.43
C LEU A 74 0.34 16.64 -36.14
N SER A 75 0.85 17.05 -34.97
CA SER A 75 0.94 18.46 -34.59
C SER A 75 1.90 19.25 -35.50
N ASP A 76 1.62 20.55 -35.69
CA ASP A 76 2.34 21.44 -36.61
C ASP A 76 3.87 21.52 -36.37
N ARG A 77 4.36 21.07 -35.21
CA ARG A 77 5.79 21.02 -34.90
C ARG A 77 6.60 20.03 -35.73
N TRP A 78 5.94 19.02 -36.31
CA TRP A 78 6.60 17.94 -37.05
C TRP A 78 6.33 17.98 -38.57
N GLN A 79 5.61 19.00 -39.05
CA GLN A 79 5.47 19.25 -40.48
C GLN A 79 6.68 20.05 -41.01
N PRO A 80 7.16 19.78 -42.25
CA PRO A 80 8.24 20.54 -42.85
C PRO A 80 7.90 22.05 -42.90
N PRO A 81 8.86 22.96 -42.67
CA PRO A 81 8.60 24.39 -42.61
C PRO A 81 7.94 24.93 -43.89
N PRO A 82 7.15 26.03 -43.82
CA PRO A 82 6.31 26.51 -44.93
C PRO A 82 7.04 26.96 -46.22
N GLY A 83 8.37 26.86 -46.27
CA GLY A 83 9.22 27.41 -47.33
C GLY A 83 9.35 26.56 -48.60
N LEU A 84 8.73 25.38 -48.68
CA LEU A 84 8.83 24.50 -49.86
C LEU A 84 7.45 24.14 -50.48
N LYS A 85 6.45 25.03 -50.37
CA LYS A 85 5.20 24.90 -51.14
C LYS A 85 5.45 25.34 -52.59
N THR A 86 6.18 24.53 -53.36
CA THR A 86 6.18 24.66 -54.83
C THR A 86 4.89 24.04 -55.37
N GLY A 87 4.05 24.90 -55.95
CA GLY A 87 2.89 24.50 -56.77
C GLY A 87 1.58 24.43 -56.00
N LYS A 88 0.63 25.28 -56.43
CA LYS A 88 -0.81 25.13 -56.18
C LYS A 88 -1.28 23.81 -56.80
N ASN A 89 -1.13 22.71 -56.08
CA ASN A 89 -1.81 21.47 -56.43
C ASN A 89 -3.15 21.44 -55.67
N PRO A 90 -4.30 21.31 -56.36
CA PRO A 90 -5.62 21.33 -55.71
C PRO A 90 -5.89 20.10 -54.84
N ASN A 91 -5.06 19.05 -54.96
CA ASN A 91 -5.09 17.88 -54.08
C ASN A 91 -3.83 17.85 -53.19
N PRO A 92 -3.94 18.10 -51.87
CA PRO A 92 -2.85 17.87 -50.95
C PRO A 92 -2.49 16.37 -50.95
N LYS A 93 -1.21 16.04 -51.09
CA LYS A 93 -0.74 14.65 -50.97
C LYS A 93 -0.97 14.17 -49.52
N PRO A 94 -1.45 12.93 -49.31
CA PRO A 94 -1.63 12.40 -47.96
C PRO A 94 -0.31 12.30 -47.22
N LEU A 95 -0.34 12.55 -45.90
CA LEU A 95 0.82 12.48 -45.02
C LEU A 95 1.27 11.03 -44.90
N LYS A 96 2.57 10.77 -44.97
CA LYS A 96 3.14 9.42 -44.82
C LYS A 96 3.76 9.25 -43.44
N LEU A 97 3.32 8.23 -42.72
CA LEU A 97 3.84 7.85 -41.40
C LEU A 97 4.40 6.43 -41.46
N ASN A 98 5.36 6.14 -40.57
CA ASN A 98 5.95 4.81 -40.41
C ASN A 98 5.79 4.40 -38.94
N LEU A 99 5.36 3.18 -38.69
CA LEU A 99 5.29 2.58 -37.37
C LEU A 99 5.96 1.20 -37.42
N GLY A 100 7.08 1.08 -36.73
CA GLY A 100 7.76 -0.19 -36.53
C GLY A 100 7.12 -0.96 -35.39
N VAL A 101 6.99 -2.28 -35.53
CA VAL A 101 6.45 -3.16 -34.47
C VAL A 101 7.46 -4.24 -34.12
N PRO A 102 7.51 -4.73 -32.87
CA PRO A 102 8.46 -5.75 -32.47
C PRO A 102 8.26 -7.07 -33.24
N PRO A 103 9.34 -7.86 -33.47
CA PRO A 103 9.30 -9.14 -34.19
C PRO A 103 8.76 -10.27 -33.30
N THR A 104 7.67 -10.01 -32.58
CA THR A 104 6.96 -11.01 -31.76
C THR A 104 5.73 -11.53 -32.50
N PRO A 105 5.42 -12.84 -32.40
CA PRO A 105 4.22 -13.39 -33.02
C PRO A 105 2.97 -12.64 -32.58
N GLY A 106 2.13 -12.24 -33.54
CA GLY A 106 0.88 -11.52 -33.28
C GLY A 106 1.01 -10.00 -33.12
N SER A 107 2.22 -9.43 -32.95
CA SER A 107 2.40 -7.98 -32.74
C SER A 107 1.79 -7.13 -33.85
N LEU A 108 2.02 -7.49 -35.12
CA LEU A 108 1.43 -6.80 -36.26
C LEU A 108 -0.10 -6.78 -36.20
N GLN A 109 -0.71 -7.91 -35.81
CA GLN A 109 -2.16 -8.01 -35.69
C GLN A 109 -2.68 -7.18 -34.52
N SER A 110 -2.06 -7.24 -33.33
CA SER A 110 -2.45 -6.40 -32.20
C SER A 110 -2.40 -4.91 -32.55
N HIS A 111 -1.39 -4.47 -33.29
CA HIS A 111 -1.29 -3.09 -33.79
C HIS A 111 -2.41 -2.74 -34.78
N LEU A 112 -2.72 -3.64 -35.72
CA LEU A 112 -3.84 -3.45 -36.64
C LEU A 112 -5.18 -3.35 -35.89
N SER A 113 -5.41 -4.25 -34.93
CA SER A 113 -6.61 -4.25 -34.10
C SER A 113 -6.75 -2.94 -33.31
N VAL A 114 -5.69 -2.46 -32.64
CA VAL A 114 -5.74 -1.17 -31.92
C VAL A 114 -5.97 0.01 -32.87
N LEU A 115 -5.36 0.02 -34.05
CA LEU A 115 -5.62 1.05 -35.07
C LEU A 115 -7.07 1.02 -35.56
N GLN A 116 -7.66 -0.18 -35.69
CA GLN A 116 -9.07 -0.33 -36.04
C GLN A 116 -9.99 0.14 -34.90
N LEU A 117 -9.62 -0.08 -33.64
CA LEU A 117 -10.37 0.40 -32.47
C LEU A 117 -10.44 1.94 -32.38
N LEU A 118 -9.50 2.67 -32.99
CA LEU A 118 -9.61 4.13 -33.12
C LEU A 118 -10.86 4.54 -33.92
N TYR A 119 -11.37 3.70 -34.80
CA TYR A 119 -12.61 3.93 -35.56
C TYR A 119 -13.86 3.40 -34.84
N CYS A 120 -13.69 2.61 -33.78
CA CYS A 120 -14.81 2.02 -33.07
C CYS A 120 -15.37 2.98 -32.02
N SER A 121 -16.69 3.14 -31.99
CA SER A 121 -17.39 3.94 -30.98
C SER A 121 -17.49 3.21 -29.64
N ASP A 122 -17.54 1.88 -29.66
CA ASP A 122 -17.67 1.04 -28.47
C ASP A 122 -16.55 -0.02 -28.46
N ILE A 123 -15.46 0.33 -27.78
CA ILE A 123 -14.26 -0.50 -27.69
C ILE A 123 -14.55 -1.74 -26.83
N SER A 124 -15.38 -1.62 -25.79
CA SER A 124 -15.64 -2.68 -24.84
C SER A 124 -16.27 -3.92 -25.49
N ASN A 125 -17.13 -3.72 -26.50
CA ASN A 125 -17.72 -4.83 -27.27
C ASN A 125 -16.74 -5.53 -28.21
N SER A 126 -15.56 -4.95 -28.46
CA SER A 126 -14.54 -5.52 -29.35
C SER A 126 -13.53 -6.40 -28.60
N ILE A 127 -13.58 -6.40 -27.25
CA ILE A 127 -12.74 -7.21 -26.38
C ILE A 127 -13.56 -8.42 -25.92
N ASP A 128 -13.18 -9.60 -26.34
CA ASP A 128 -13.96 -10.84 -26.20
C ASP A 128 -13.32 -11.88 -25.25
N SER A 129 -12.05 -11.70 -24.89
CA SER A 129 -11.29 -12.64 -24.07
C SER A 129 -10.16 -11.95 -23.32
N ALA A 130 -9.72 -12.56 -22.22
CA ALA A 130 -8.59 -12.04 -21.42
C ALA A 130 -7.31 -12.03 -22.25
N SER A 131 -7.07 -13.04 -23.09
CA SER A 131 -5.93 -13.03 -24.01
C SER A 131 -5.97 -11.86 -24.98
N ASN A 132 -7.11 -11.60 -25.62
CA ASN A 132 -7.25 -10.46 -26.52
C ASN A 132 -6.97 -9.13 -25.79
N ALA A 133 -7.54 -8.93 -24.59
CA ALA A 133 -7.25 -7.75 -23.77
C ALA A 133 -5.74 -7.61 -23.46
N LEU A 134 -5.07 -8.71 -23.11
CA LEU A 134 -3.63 -8.74 -22.80
C LEU A 134 -2.74 -8.53 -24.03
N ASP A 135 -3.22 -8.84 -25.23
CA ASP A 135 -2.50 -8.61 -26.48
C ASP A 135 -2.68 -7.17 -26.98
N LEU A 136 -3.82 -6.54 -26.68
CA LEU A 136 -4.13 -5.15 -27.06
C LEU A 136 -3.54 -4.12 -26.08
N LEU A 137 -3.56 -4.41 -24.77
CA LEU A 137 -3.19 -3.45 -23.72
C LEU A 137 -1.78 -2.86 -23.88
N PRO A 138 -0.71 -3.63 -24.16
CA PRO A 138 0.63 -3.09 -24.35
C PRO A 138 0.71 -2.09 -25.51
N VAL A 139 0.01 -2.41 -26.61
CA VAL A 139 -0.05 -1.55 -27.81
C VAL A 139 -0.87 -0.29 -27.52
N ALA A 140 -1.96 -0.40 -26.78
CA ALA A 140 -2.77 0.75 -26.37
C ALA A 140 -1.97 1.71 -25.46
N LEU A 141 -1.14 1.17 -24.57
CA LEU A 141 -0.21 1.96 -23.73
C LEU A 141 0.86 2.65 -24.58
N GLU A 142 1.48 1.94 -25.52
CA GLU A 142 2.49 2.49 -26.45
C GLU A 142 1.91 3.65 -27.28
N LEU A 143 0.71 3.46 -27.83
CA LEU A 143 0.03 4.48 -28.62
C LEU A 143 -0.69 5.53 -27.78
N LEU A 144 -0.59 5.46 -26.44
CA LEU A 144 -1.26 6.38 -25.51
C LEU A 144 -2.76 6.54 -25.82
N PHE A 145 -3.44 5.42 -26.10
CA PHE A 145 -4.85 5.36 -26.42
C PHE A 145 -5.67 5.02 -25.16
N GLU A 146 -5.92 6.05 -24.36
CA GLU A 146 -6.50 5.97 -23.01
C GLU A 146 -7.84 5.23 -22.95
N ASP A 147 -8.74 5.45 -23.93
CA ASP A 147 -10.05 4.76 -23.95
C ASP A 147 -9.87 3.24 -24.07
N CYS A 148 -8.90 2.79 -24.89
CA CYS A 148 -8.63 1.37 -25.09
C CYS A 148 -7.94 0.74 -23.88
N VAL A 149 -6.99 1.46 -23.27
CA VAL A 149 -6.37 1.03 -22.00
C VAL A 149 -7.45 0.80 -20.95
N LYS A 150 -8.35 1.76 -20.77
CA LYS A 150 -9.45 1.66 -19.82
C LYS A 150 -10.38 0.48 -20.12
N SER A 151 -10.80 0.29 -21.37
CA SER A 151 -11.64 -0.85 -21.74
C SER A 151 -10.95 -2.20 -21.52
N CYS A 152 -9.65 -2.31 -21.79
CA CYS A 152 -8.88 -3.54 -21.53
C CYS A 152 -8.79 -3.83 -20.03
N VAL A 153 -8.46 -2.84 -19.21
CA VAL A 153 -8.35 -2.99 -17.74
C VAL A 153 -9.70 -3.39 -17.14
N GLN A 154 -10.78 -2.70 -17.51
CA GLN A 154 -12.15 -3.03 -17.05
C GLN A 154 -12.58 -4.43 -17.45
N PHE A 155 -12.24 -4.88 -18.66
CA PHE A 155 -12.53 -6.24 -19.09
C PHE A 155 -11.75 -7.25 -18.25
N LEU A 156 -10.44 -7.02 -18.06
CA LEU A 156 -9.58 -7.90 -17.26
C LEU A 156 -10.03 -7.97 -15.81
N GLU A 157 -10.49 -6.87 -15.22
CA GLU A 157 -11.10 -6.84 -13.89
C GLU A 157 -12.37 -7.72 -13.82
N ALA A 158 -13.16 -7.80 -14.90
CA ALA A 158 -14.46 -8.47 -14.88
C ALA A 158 -14.42 -9.99 -15.15
N VAL A 159 -13.33 -10.54 -15.70
CA VAL A 159 -13.28 -11.94 -16.19
C VAL A 159 -12.28 -12.82 -15.42
N PRO A 160 -12.49 -14.13 -15.27
CA PRO A 160 -11.49 -15.03 -14.66
C PRO A 160 -10.22 -15.12 -15.52
N TRP A 161 -9.08 -15.42 -14.89
CA TRP A 161 -7.78 -15.60 -15.57
C TRP A 161 -7.26 -17.01 -15.36
N THR A 162 -6.57 -17.53 -16.35
CA THR A 162 -5.66 -18.68 -16.21
C THR A 162 -4.36 -18.24 -15.52
N GLU A 163 -3.56 -19.20 -15.02
CA GLU A 163 -2.27 -18.89 -14.38
C GLU A 163 -1.31 -18.12 -15.31
N ASP A 164 -1.28 -18.48 -16.60
CA ASP A 164 -0.46 -17.80 -17.61
C ASP A 164 -0.94 -16.36 -17.86
N GLU A 165 -2.26 -16.13 -17.87
CA GLU A 165 -2.84 -14.81 -18.02
C GLU A 165 -2.59 -13.93 -16.79
N GLU A 166 -2.73 -14.48 -15.58
CA GLU A 166 -2.42 -13.76 -14.33
C GLU A 166 -0.96 -13.28 -14.32
N LYS A 167 -0.02 -14.15 -14.72
CA LYS A 167 1.39 -13.77 -14.83
C LYS A 167 1.60 -12.61 -15.81
N ARG A 168 0.88 -12.60 -16.93
CA ARG A 168 0.91 -11.49 -17.90
C ARG A 168 0.30 -10.21 -17.33
N VAL A 169 -0.84 -10.30 -16.64
CA VAL A 169 -1.47 -9.16 -15.95
C VAL A 169 -0.46 -8.52 -14.99
N LEU A 170 0.15 -9.33 -14.10
CA LEU A 170 1.13 -8.85 -13.13
C LEU A 170 2.36 -8.20 -13.79
N GLY A 171 2.78 -8.70 -14.95
CA GLY A 171 3.87 -8.10 -15.74
C GLY A 171 3.53 -6.73 -16.33
N LEU A 172 2.25 -6.42 -16.55
CA LEU A 172 1.79 -5.16 -17.14
C LEU A 172 1.51 -4.08 -16.08
N ILE A 173 1.20 -4.44 -14.85
CA ILE A 173 0.89 -3.49 -13.76
C ILE A 173 1.93 -2.35 -13.63
N PRO A 174 3.26 -2.58 -13.69
CA PRO A 174 4.24 -1.50 -13.57
C PRO A 174 4.15 -0.42 -14.68
N SER A 175 3.48 -0.73 -15.79
CA SER A 175 3.28 0.19 -16.91
C SER A 175 1.94 0.94 -16.88
N LEU A 176 1.05 0.56 -15.95
CA LEU A 176 -0.27 1.18 -15.77
C LEU A 176 -0.19 2.38 -14.81
N LYS A 177 -1.21 3.24 -14.85
CA LYS A 177 -1.38 4.29 -13.85
C LYS A 177 -1.86 3.69 -12.52
N GLU A 178 -1.78 4.48 -11.45
CA GLU A 178 -2.18 4.04 -10.11
C GLU A 178 -3.63 3.54 -10.05
N GLU A 179 -4.56 4.26 -10.71
CA GLU A 179 -5.98 3.90 -10.76
C GLU A 179 -6.19 2.53 -11.44
N GLU A 180 -5.65 2.35 -12.64
CA GLU A 180 -5.73 1.11 -13.44
C GLU A 180 -5.01 -0.06 -12.75
N SER A 181 -3.86 0.21 -12.12
CA SER A 181 -3.11 -0.79 -11.36
C SER A 181 -3.91 -1.31 -10.18
N LYS A 182 -4.59 -0.41 -9.46
CA LYS A 182 -5.40 -0.75 -8.30
C LYS A 182 -6.56 -1.67 -8.67
N GLU A 183 -7.28 -1.38 -9.75
CA GLU A 183 -8.39 -2.21 -10.25
C GLU A 183 -7.97 -3.68 -10.45
N LEU A 184 -6.77 -3.92 -11.01
CA LEU A 184 -6.25 -5.27 -11.23
C LEU A 184 -5.64 -5.90 -9.96
N LEU A 185 -4.97 -5.11 -9.13
CA LEU A 185 -4.35 -5.58 -7.88
C LEU A 185 -5.39 -6.02 -6.85
N ASP A 186 -6.55 -5.36 -6.79
CA ASP A 186 -7.62 -5.71 -5.86
C ASP A 186 -8.15 -7.14 -6.10
N ARG A 187 -7.96 -7.71 -7.30
CA ARG A 187 -8.29 -9.12 -7.57
C ARG A 187 -7.27 -10.12 -7.04
N VAL A 188 -5.99 -9.80 -7.13
CA VAL A 188 -4.89 -10.71 -6.75
C VAL A 188 -4.58 -10.60 -5.26
N SER A 189 -4.76 -9.40 -4.71
CA SER A 189 -4.56 -9.10 -3.30
C SER A 189 -5.77 -8.34 -2.73
N PRO A 190 -6.97 -8.96 -2.71
CA PRO A 190 -8.16 -8.33 -2.14
C PRO A 190 -7.92 -8.09 -0.65
N GLY A 191 -7.72 -6.83 -0.25
CA GLY A 191 -7.70 -6.40 1.15
C GLY A 191 -6.91 -7.27 2.12
N GLN A 192 -5.82 -7.93 1.69
CA GLN A 192 -5.01 -8.86 2.50
C GLN A 192 -4.53 -8.23 3.81
N THR A 193 -4.38 -6.91 3.82
CA THR A 193 -3.99 -6.12 4.97
C THR A 193 -4.99 -6.25 6.13
N ASP A 194 -6.30 -6.23 5.86
CA ASP A 194 -7.33 -6.24 6.90
C ASP A 194 -7.53 -7.65 7.48
N LEU A 195 -7.62 -8.69 6.63
CA LEU A 195 -7.81 -10.07 7.09
C LEU A 195 -6.61 -10.60 7.89
N CYS A 196 -5.39 -10.27 7.45
CA CYS A 196 -4.17 -10.66 8.17
C CYS A 196 -4.08 -9.94 9.51
N GLU A 197 -4.40 -8.65 9.56
CA GLU A 197 -4.43 -7.88 10.81
C GLU A 197 -5.49 -8.38 11.79
N GLU A 198 -6.69 -8.69 11.31
CA GLU A 198 -7.76 -9.27 12.13
C GLU A 198 -7.35 -10.64 12.71
N MET A 199 -6.76 -11.51 11.90
CA MET A 199 -6.22 -12.79 12.37
C MET A 199 -5.11 -12.61 13.40
N LEU A 200 -4.16 -11.72 13.12
CA LEU A 200 -3.07 -11.40 14.06
C LEU A 200 -3.59 -10.80 15.35
N HIS A 201 -4.58 -9.92 15.28
CA HIS A 201 -5.24 -9.35 16.44
C HIS A 201 -5.90 -10.45 17.29
N GLY A 202 -6.65 -11.37 16.68
CA GLY A 202 -7.24 -12.51 17.39
C GLY A 202 -6.19 -13.42 18.06
N LEU A 203 -5.05 -13.65 17.40
CA LEU A 203 -3.94 -14.43 17.96
C LEU A 203 -3.23 -13.73 19.11
N VAL A 204 -2.93 -12.43 18.97
CA VAL A 204 -2.34 -11.63 20.05
C VAL A 204 -3.28 -11.55 21.24
N LEU A 205 -4.58 -11.35 21.01
CA LEU A 205 -5.61 -11.37 22.04
C LEU A 205 -5.66 -12.73 22.76
N SER A 206 -5.57 -13.83 22.02
CA SER A 206 -5.51 -15.19 22.58
C SER A 206 -4.23 -15.45 23.36
N ALA A 207 -3.11 -14.83 22.99
CA ALA A 207 -1.85 -14.95 23.70
C ALA A 207 -1.83 -14.16 25.02
N ILE A 208 -2.56 -13.04 25.09
CA ILE A 208 -2.65 -12.23 26.32
C ILE A 208 -3.76 -12.73 27.24
N HIS A 209 -4.93 -13.13 26.73
CA HIS A 209 -6.04 -13.59 27.58
C HIS A 209 -5.94 -15.08 27.93
N ASN A 210 -6.39 -15.40 29.15
CA ASN A 210 -6.06 -16.59 29.93
C ASN A 210 -6.71 -17.90 29.40
N TYR A 211 -6.25 -18.38 28.25
CA TYR A 211 -6.55 -19.72 27.75
C TYR A 211 -5.66 -20.79 28.41
N PRO A 212 -6.13 -22.04 28.55
CA PRO A 212 -5.25 -23.17 28.87
C PRO A 212 -4.10 -23.23 27.86
N ASN A 213 -2.88 -23.52 28.32
CA ASN A 213 -1.65 -23.55 27.52
C ASN A 213 -1.14 -22.19 26.98
N MET A 214 -1.38 -21.09 27.71
CA MET A 214 -0.90 -19.74 27.34
C MET A 214 0.59 -19.67 26.92
N ALA A 215 1.48 -20.43 27.55
CA ALA A 215 2.91 -20.44 27.19
C ALA A 215 3.15 -20.93 25.75
N ILE A 216 2.38 -21.93 25.31
CA ILE A 216 2.44 -22.47 23.94
C ILE A 216 1.90 -21.44 22.95
N VAL A 217 0.76 -20.81 23.27
CA VAL A 217 0.17 -19.76 22.42
C VAL A 217 1.13 -18.58 22.30
N LYS A 218 1.72 -18.11 23.40
CA LYS A 218 2.72 -17.02 23.40
C LYS A 218 3.96 -17.37 22.59
N ALA A 219 4.44 -18.62 22.64
CA ALA A 219 5.58 -19.07 21.83
C ALA A 219 5.23 -19.13 20.34
N PHE A 220 4.05 -19.66 20.00
CA PHE A 220 3.54 -19.71 18.64
C PHE A 220 3.38 -18.31 18.05
N VAL A 221 2.69 -17.41 18.76
CA VAL A 221 2.49 -16.03 18.30
C VAL A 221 3.81 -15.27 18.19
N ALA A 222 4.75 -15.48 19.11
CA ALA A 222 6.09 -14.87 19.01
C ALA A 222 6.86 -15.33 17.78
N LYS A 223 6.79 -16.64 17.45
CA LYS A 223 7.40 -17.18 16.23
C LYS A 223 6.71 -16.61 14.99
N LEU A 224 5.39 -16.64 14.96
CA LEU A 224 4.60 -16.11 13.85
C LEU A 224 4.98 -14.64 13.59
N LEU A 225 4.95 -13.79 14.62
CA LEU A 225 5.31 -12.38 14.51
C LEU A 225 6.71 -12.14 13.93
N ARG A 226 7.67 -13.04 14.20
CA ARG A 226 9.04 -12.97 13.66
C ARG A 226 9.11 -13.38 12.19
N ASP A 227 8.28 -14.34 11.79
CA ASP A 227 8.27 -14.93 10.45
C ASP A 227 7.31 -14.19 9.49
N LEU A 228 6.53 -13.22 9.97
CA LEU A 228 5.62 -12.40 9.15
C LEU A 228 6.38 -11.49 8.17
N SER A 229 5.96 -11.50 6.91
CA SER A 229 6.47 -10.60 5.87
C SER A 229 6.09 -9.13 6.12
N SER A 230 4.92 -8.87 6.71
CA SER A 230 4.40 -7.51 6.95
C SER A 230 4.70 -7.04 8.37
N ARG A 231 5.83 -6.34 8.54
CA ARG A 231 6.21 -5.73 9.83
C ARG A 231 5.25 -4.63 10.26
N ASP A 232 4.65 -3.92 9.31
CA ASP A 232 3.73 -2.81 9.60
C ASP A 232 2.38 -3.29 10.15
N ALA A 233 1.86 -4.42 9.66
CA ALA A 233 0.67 -5.06 10.23
C ALA A 233 0.92 -5.52 11.67
N ALA A 234 2.04 -6.20 11.91
CA ALA A 234 2.45 -6.61 13.26
C ALA A 234 2.60 -5.42 14.21
N LYS A 235 3.18 -4.32 13.74
CA LYS A 235 3.28 -3.06 14.50
C LYS A 235 1.91 -2.54 14.91
N ARG A 236 0.98 -2.35 13.97
CA ARG A 236 -0.37 -1.82 14.25
C ARG A 236 -1.12 -2.65 15.30
N VAL A 237 -1.09 -3.97 15.14
CA VAL A 237 -1.76 -4.89 16.07
C VAL A 237 -1.13 -4.83 17.47
N LEU A 238 0.20 -4.82 17.58
CA LEU A 238 0.89 -4.73 18.87
C LEU A 238 0.68 -3.38 19.54
N GLU A 239 0.67 -2.28 18.78
CA GLU A 239 0.37 -0.94 19.29
C GLU A 239 -1.03 -0.85 19.87
N SER A 240 -2.04 -1.35 19.15
CA SER A 240 -3.43 -1.38 19.62
C SER A 240 -3.59 -2.23 20.89
N ALA A 241 -2.97 -3.42 20.93
CA ALA A 241 -3.02 -4.29 22.10
C ALA A 241 -2.30 -3.68 23.32
N PHE A 242 -1.18 -2.98 23.09
CA PHE A 242 -0.43 -2.27 24.12
C PHE A 242 -1.24 -1.11 24.70
N GLU A 243 -1.82 -0.28 23.84
CA GLU A 243 -2.63 0.87 24.27
C GLU A 243 -3.84 0.42 25.09
N THR A 244 -4.55 -0.61 24.62
CA THR A 244 -5.69 -1.20 25.33
C THR A 244 -5.27 -1.73 26.70
N SER A 245 -4.18 -2.49 26.77
CA SER A 245 -3.69 -3.05 28.05
C SER A 245 -3.22 -1.95 29.00
N LEU A 246 -2.57 -0.90 28.48
CA LEU A 246 -2.06 0.23 29.26
C LEU A 246 -3.22 1.04 29.84
N LYS A 247 -4.24 1.30 29.03
CA LYS A 247 -5.48 1.96 29.46
C LYS A 247 -6.13 1.21 30.62
N VAL A 248 -6.28 -0.11 30.51
CA VAL A 248 -6.86 -0.93 31.58
C VAL A 248 -6.03 -0.84 32.87
N VAL A 249 -4.69 -0.90 32.78
CA VAL A 249 -3.83 -0.74 33.97
C VAL A 249 -4.01 0.63 34.61
N LYS A 250 -4.08 1.71 33.82
CA LYS A 250 -4.27 3.08 34.31
C LYS A 250 -5.59 3.23 35.04
N GLU A 251 -6.69 2.87 34.39
CA GLU A 251 -8.05 2.98 34.96
C GLU A 251 -8.16 2.14 36.24
N SER A 252 -7.64 0.91 36.22
CA SER A 252 -7.69 0.04 37.41
C SER A 252 -6.86 0.59 38.57
N LEU A 253 -5.75 1.28 38.30
CA LEU A 253 -4.90 1.88 39.33
C LEU A 253 -5.49 3.19 39.87
N GLU A 254 -6.11 3.98 39.01
CA GLU A 254 -6.87 5.17 39.38
C GLU A 254 -8.03 4.79 40.31
N GLU A 255 -8.87 3.84 39.91
CA GLU A 255 -9.99 3.34 40.73
C GLU A 255 -9.54 2.74 42.07
N TYR A 256 -8.35 2.11 42.12
CA TYR A 256 -7.79 1.63 43.38
C TYR A 256 -7.31 2.79 44.29
N SER A 257 -6.60 3.76 43.72
CA SER A 257 -5.89 4.80 44.47
C SER A 257 -6.77 5.99 44.86
N SER A 258 -7.84 6.25 44.12
CA SER A 258 -8.81 7.31 44.36
C SER A 258 -10.24 6.83 44.07
N PRO A 259 -10.76 5.88 44.86
CA PRO A 259 -12.08 5.32 44.64
C PRO A 259 -13.19 6.37 44.77
N ASP A 260 -13.97 6.58 43.71
CA ASP A 260 -15.17 7.45 43.72
C ASP A 260 -16.44 6.63 43.99
N PHE A 261 -16.49 5.94 45.13
CA PHE A 261 -17.68 5.18 45.54
C PHE A 261 -18.07 5.46 46.99
N ARG A 262 -19.39 5.47 47.23
CA ARG A 262 -20.03 5.46 48.55
C ARG A 262 -20.64 4.08 48.80
N GLY A 263 -19.79 3.10 49.08
CA GLY A 263 -20.19 1.71 49.43
C GLY A 263 -19.89 1.38 50.89
N ASP A 264 -20.33 0.20 51.35
CA ASP A 264 -19.86 -0.30 52.66
C ASP A 264 -18.35 -0.65 52.61
N HIS A 265 -17.73 -0.83 53.78
CA HIS A 265 -16.29 -1.08 53.88
C HIS A 265 -15.84 -2.37 53.17
N ASN A 266 -16.68 -3.42 53.17
CA ASN A 266 -16.34 -4.71 52.58
C ASN A 266 -16.46 -4.68 51.05
N GLU A 267 -17.48 -4.00 50.52
CA GLU A 267 -17.67 -3.79 49.09
C GLU A 267 -16.52 -2.95 48.50
N THR A 268 -16.15 -1.88 49.22
CA THR A 268 -14.99 -1.03 48.94
C THR A 268 -13.71 -1.85 48.79
N GLU A 269 -13.41 -2.69 49.78
CA GLU A 269 -12.19 -3.48 49.83
C GLU A 269 -12.17 -4.57 48.73
N ALA A 270 -13.33 -5.17 48.43
CA ALA A 270 -13.47 -6.15 47.36
C ALA A 270 -13.22 -5.54 45.97
N ILE A 271 -13.77 -4.35 45.70
CA ILE A 271 -13.56 -3.62 44.44
C ILE A 271 -12.09 -3.22 44.28
N GLN A 272 -11.45 -2.72 45.34
CA GLN A 272 -10.03 -2.40 45.34
C GLN A 272 -9.16 -3.62 45.02
N ARG A 273 -9.42 -4.78 45.63
CA ARG A 273 -8.72 -6.04 45.31
C ARG A 273 -8.89 -6.43 43.85
N LEU A 274 -10.12 -6.37 43.34
CA LEU A 274 -10.43 -6.67 41.94
C LEU A 274 -9.62 -5.79 40.99
N ASN A 275 -9.61 -4.49 41.24
CA ASN A 275 -8.89 -3.52 40.42
C ASN A 275 -7.38 -3.74 40.44
N LEU A 276 -6.81 -4.04 41.61
CA LEU A 276 -5.39 -4.35 41.68
C LEU A 276 -5.02 -5.67 40.97
N HIS A 277 -5.87 -6.69 41.03
CA HIS A 277 -5.72 -7.92 40.23
C HIS A 277 -5.84 -7.67 38.72
N LYS A 278 -6.78 -6.81 38.30
CA LYS A 278 -6.96 -6.40 36.90
C LYS A 278 -5.74 -5.64 36.39
N ALA A 279 -5.19 -4.73 37.20
CA ALA A 279 -3.94 -4.02 36.92
C ALA A 279 -2.75 -4.99 36.80
N MET A 280 -2.62 -5.95 37.72
CA MET A 280 -1.55 -6.95 37.68
C MET A 280 -1.61 -7.85 36.44
N THR A 281 -2.80 -8.31 36.07
CA THR A 281 -3.01 -9.17 34.90
C THR A 281 -2.62 -8.42 33.62
N ASN A 282 -3.14 -7.21 33.43
CA ASN A 282 -2.80 -6.40 32.26
C ASN A 282 -1.36 -5.88 32.28
N GLY A 283 -0.76 -5.69 33.46
CA GLY A 283 0.68 -5.44 33.60
C GLY A 283 1.52 -6.57 33.00
N ARG A 284 1.14 -7.84 33.25
CA ARG A 284 1.82 -9.00 32.64
C ARG A 284 1.63 -9.04 31.12
N HIS A 285 0.49 -8.60 30.60
CA HIS A 285 0.25 -8.46 29.16
C HIS A 285 1.19 -7.41 28.56
N LEU A 286 1.27 -6.23 29.18
CA LEU A 286 2.17 -5.16 28.79
C LEU A 286 3.61 -5.62 28.74
N LEU A 287 4.08 -6.35 29.76
CA LEU A 287 5.45 -6.87 29.77
C LEU A 287 5.72 -7.77 28.57
N TRP A 288 4.81 -8.67 28.24
CA TRP A 288 4.97 -9.56 27.09
C TRP A 288 4.89 -8.78 25.76
N LEU A 289 3.96 -7.84 25.62
CA LEU A 289 3.83 -6.99 24.44
C LEU A 289 5.09 -6.15 24.21
N VAL A 290 5.62 -5.52 25.26
CA VAL A 290 6.88 -4.76 25.22
C VAL A 290 8.04 -5.65 24.75
N GLU A 291 8.15 -6.89 25.24
CA GLU A 291 9.18 -7.82 24.78
C GLU A 291 9.07 -8.12 23.28
N ARG A 292 7.85 -8.30 22.75
CA ARG A 292 7.60 -8.52 21.32
C ARG A 292 7.88 -7.28 20.48
N MET A 293 7.42 -6.11 20.92
CA MET A 293 7.66 -4.85 20.20
C MET A 293 9.15 -4.49 20.15
N ILE A 294 9.92 -4.78 21.21
CA ILE A 294 11.38 -4.60 21.23
C ILE A 294 12.05 -5.58 20.25
N GLU A 295 11.66 -6.85 20.28
CA GLU A 295 12.21 -7.90 19.41
C GLU A 295 12.02 -7.56 17.92
N LEU A 296 10.86 -7.01 17.57
CA LEU A 296 10.54 -6.57 16.20
C LEU A 296 11.04 -5.17 15.85
N ARG A 297 11.61 -4.43 16.82
CA ARG A 297 12.05 -3.03 16.69
C ARG A 297 10.93 -2.08 16.27
N VAL A 298 9.76 -2.20 16.89
CA VAL A 298 8.56 -1.38 16.63
C VAL A 298 7.99 -0.75 17.91
N ALA A 299 8.83 -0.57 18.94
CA ALA A 299 8.42 -0.09 20.26
C ALA A 299 8.49 1.44 20.42
N ASP A 300 8.60 2.22 19.33
CA ASP A 300 8.76 3.69 19.41
C ASP A 300 7.54 4.37 20.05
N SER A 301 6.34 3.94 19.65
CA SER A 301 5.05 4.38 20.21
C SER A 301 4.92 3.97 21.67
N ALA A 302 5.26 2.72 22.01
CA ALA A 302 5.26 2.25 23.40
C ALA A 302 6.19 3.08 24.29
N VAL A 303 7.38 3.45 23.82
CA VAL A 303 8.31 4.34 24.54
C VAL A 303 7.68 5.72 24.76
N LYS A 304 7.07 6.30 23.72
CA LYS A 304 6.40 7.59 23.80
C LYS A 304 5.27 7.55 24.84
N GLU A 305 4.33 6.63 24.68
CA GLU A 305 3.17 6.46 25.57
C GLU A 305 3.58 6.11 27.00
N TRP A 306 4.62 5.30 27.19
CA TRP A 306 5.12 4.96 28.52
C TRP A 306 5.81 6.14 29.21
N SER A 307 6.45 7.03 28.43
CA SER A 307 7.13 8.20 28.97
C SER A 307 6.14 9.27 29.46
N ASP A 308 5.12 9.59 28.68
CA ASP A 308 4.21 10.73 28.91
C ASP A 308 3.04 10.41 29.87
N GLN A 309 3.34 10.05 31.12
CA GLN A 309 2.28 9.64 32.07
C GLN A 309 2.50 10.18 33.49
N ALA A 310 2.19 11.47 33.71
CA ALA A 310 2.27 12.10 35.02
C ALA A 310 1.18 11.58 35.99
N ALA A 311 -0.07 11.51 35.53
CA ALA A 311 -1.20 11.01 36.32
C ALA A 311 -0.99 9.55 36.79
N PHE A 312 -0.69 8.66 35.84
CA PHE A 312 -0.39 7.25 36.16
C PHE A 312 0.73 7.09 37.19
N THR A 313 1.78 7.91 37.12
CA THR A 313 2.88 7.86 38.09
C THR A 313 2.42 8.31 39.47
N ALA A 314 1.56 9.34 39.55
CA ALA A 314 0.97 9.79 40.81
C ALA A 314 0.02 8.76 41.41
N ASP A 315 -0.81 8.10 40.59
CA ASP A 315 -1.73 7.05 41.03
C ASP A 315 -0.97 5.82 41.51
N PHE A 316 0.12 5.48 40.82
CA PHE A 316 1.06 4.46 41.29
C PHE A 316 1.67 4.85 42.65
N GLN A 317 2.24 6.04 42.79
CA GLN A 317 2.80 6.49 44.08
C GLN A 317 1.76 6.50 45.21
N ARG A 318 0.49 6.81 44.90
CA ARG A 318 -0.59 6.79 45.88
C ARG A 318 -0.99 5.36 46.25
N ALA A 319 -1.14 4.48 45.26
CA ALA A 319 -1.50 3.08 45.45
C ALA A 319 -0.48 2.29 46.29
N PHE A 320 0.80 2.65 46.18
CA PHE A 320 1.91 1.96 46.85
C PHE A 320 2.45 2.71 48.07
N ARG A 321 1.70 3.70 48.59
CA ARG A 321 2.08 4.47 49.79
C ARG A 321 1.88 3.66 51.08
N ASP A 322 0.83 2.85 51.13
CA ASP A 322 0.59 1.91 52.23
C ASP A 322 1.12 0.51 51.90
N ASP A 323 0.99 -0.45 52.82
CA ASP A 323 1.41 -1.84 52.59
C ASP A 323 0.24 -2.77 52.24
N ALA A 324 -0.97 -2.26 52.00
CA ALA A 324 -2.15 -3.08 51.74
C ALA A 324 -2.02 -3.89 50.44
N TRP A 325 -1.39 -3.31 49.42
CA TRP A 325 -1.13 -3.95 48.13
C TRP A 325 -0.23 -5.19 48.23
N ARG A 326 0.68 -5.25 49.21
CA ARG A 326 1.64 -6.36 49.37
C ARG A 326 0.94 -7.69 49.57
N ASN A 327 -0.21 -7.66 50.25
CA ASN A 327 -1.03 -8.83 50.54
C ASN A 327 -1.96 -9.23 49.38
N ILE A 328 -2.13 -8.36 48.37
CA ILE A 328 -3.07 -8.56 47.25
C ILE A 328 -2.31 -8.98 45.99
N VAL A 329 -1.38 -8.16 45.51
CA VAL A 329 -0.55 -8.44 44.32
C VAL A 329 0.86 -7.87 44.49
N PRO A 330 1.76 -8.59 45.19
CA PRO A 330 3.12 -8.12 45.44
C PRO A 330 3.97 -7.97 44.17
N GLY A 331 3.56 -8.61 43.06
CA GLY A 331 4.31 -8.59 41.80
C GLY A 331 4.05 -7.39 40.88
N LEU A 332 3.03 -6.56 41.14
CA LEU A 332 2.66 -5.46 40.23
C LEU A 332 3.78 -4.42 40.07
N PRO A 333 4.44 -3.94 41.15
CA PRO A 333 5.59 -3.03 41.01
C PRO A 333 6.74 -3.62 40.20
N VAL A 334 7.06 -4.90 40.43
CA VAL A 334 8.13 -5.60 39.70
C VAL A 334 7.84 -5.64 38.20
N VAL A 335 6.58 -5.86 37.80
CA VAL A 335 6.18 -5.89 36.40
C VAL A 335 6.33 -4.52 35.74
N VAL A 336 5.87 -3.45 36.41
CA VAL A 336 6.02 -2.06 35.90
C VAL A 336 7.49 -1.66 35.78
N LEU A 337 8.32 -2.05 36.76
CA LEU A 337 9.75 -1.83 36.73
C LEU A 337 10.42 -2.58 35.56
N ARG A 338 10.03 -3.83 35.30
CA ARG A 338 10.55 -4.61 34.17
C ARG A 338 10.19 -3.99 32.82
N CYS A 339 8.95 -3.52 32.65
CA CYS A 339 8.55 -2.79 31.45
C CYS A 339 9.42 -1.54 31.25
N THR A 340 9.55 -0.73 32.30
CA THR A 340 10.34 0.51 32.28
C THR A 340 11.81 0.23 31.95
N THR A 341 12.41 -0.77 32.58
CA THR A 341 13.82 -1.15 32.36
C THR A 341 14.06 -1.66 30.94
N LYS A 342 13.15 -2.50 30.41
CA LYS A 342 13.27 -3.02 29.04
C LYS A 342 13.18 -1.91 27.99
N LEU A 343 12.21 -1.01 28.13
CA LEU A 343 12.07 0.14 27.24
C LEU A 343 13.29 1.07 27.34
N ALA A 344 13.76 1.37 28.56
CA ALA A 344 14.96 2.18 28.77
C ALA A 344 16.19 1.58 28.09
N ASN A 345 16.43 0.27 28.29
CA ASN A 345 17.57 -0.44 27.72
C ASN A 345 17.48 -0.51 26.19
N ALA A 346 16.29 -0.71 25.63
CA ALA A 346 16.11 -0.76 24.18
C ALA A 346 16.37 0.61 23.53
N VAL A 347 16.01 1.71 24.20
CA VAL A 347 16.37 3.07 23.78
C VAL A 347 17.87 3.31 23.90
N ALA A 348 18.48 2.96 25.03
CA ALA A 348 19.92 3.13 25.26
C ALA A 348 20.79 2.32 24.28
N ALA A 349 20.33 1.13 23.88
CA ALA A 349 20.99 0.29 22.90
C ALA A 349 20.82 0.76 21.44
N GLY A 350 20.00 1.80 21.19
CA GLY A 350 19.72 2.28 19.84
C GLY A 350 18.80 1.37 19.02
N ASN A 351 18.10 0.44 19.67
CA ASN A 351 17.16 -0.47 19.01
C ASN A 351 15.82 0.19 18.67
N ILE A 352 15.53 1.35 19.29
CA ILE A 352 14.28 2.11 19.15
C ILE A 352 14.64 3.59 19.04
N LEU A 353 13.96 4.33 18.15
CA LEU A 353 14.16 5.77 17.99
C LEU A 353 13.24 6.51 18.96
N ALA A 354 13.79 6.94 20.10
CA ALA A 354 13.08 7.79 21.05
C ALA A 354 13.50 9.26 20.92
N THR A 355 12.56 10.19 21.14
CA THR A 355 12.91 11.59 21.30
C THR A 355 13.79 11.78 22.55
N ARG A 356 14.69 12.78 22.51
CA ARG A 356 15.60 13.09 23.63
C ARG A 356 14.84 13.32 24.96
N GLN A 357 13.60 13.80 24.88
CA GLN A 357 12.72 14.04 26.01
C GLN A 357 12.12 12.75 26.60
N GLY A 358 11.69 11.80 25.76
CA GLY A 358 11.17 10.49 26.19
C GLY A 358 12.23 9.62 26.89
N SER A 359 13.47 9.65 26.38
CA SER A 359 14.61 8.93 26.96
C SER A 359 14.93 9.39 28.40
N HIS A 360 14.91 10.71 28.61
CA HIS A 360 15.17 11.33 29.91
C HIS A 360 14.03 11.07 30.92
N LEU A 361 12.79 11.00 30.45
CA LEU A 361 11.60 10.80 31.30
C LEU A 361 11.49 9.35 31.79
N ILE A 362 11.84 8.36 30.95
CA ILE A 362 11.93 6.96 31.36
C ILE A 362 13.03 6.78 32.42
N GLY A 363 14.19 7.43 32.25
CA GLY A 363 15.27 7.42 33.23
C GLY A 363 14.86 8.01 34.59
N LYS A 364 14.08 9.10 34.58
CA LYS A 364 13.50 9.68 35.82
C LYS A 364 12.51 8.74 36.51
N LYS A 365 11.68 8.02 35.74
CA LYS A 365 10.77 7.02 36.30
C LYS A 365 11.55 5.89 36.98
N LEU A 366 12.63 5.39 36.39
CA LEU A 366 13.51 4.38 37.00
C LEU A 366 14.03 4.81 38.38
N MET A 367 14.38 6.10 38.53
CA MET A 367 14.85 6.66 39.80
C MET A 367 13.76 6.71 40.87
N ILE A 368 12.50 6.98 40.49
CA ILE A 368 11.38 6.95 41.45
C ILE A 368 11.16 5.53 42.01
N TYR A 369 11.36 4.49 41.20
CA TYR A 369 11.21 3.09 41.64
C TYR A 369 12.37 2.63 42.55
N LEU A 370 13.61 3.03 42.25
CA LEU A 370 14.77 2.65 43.07
C LEU A 370 14.81 3.32 44.44
N ILE A 371 14.23 4.52 44.57
CA ILE A 371 14.21 5.26 45.85
C ILE A 371 13.23 4.62 46.84
N HIS A 372 12.20 3.89 46.38
CA HIS A 372 11.25 3.20 47.26
C HIS A 372 11.70 1.79 47.69
N ASP A 373 12.57 1.12 46.91
CA ASP A 373 13.16 -0.18 47.28
C ASP A 373 14.38 -0.03 48.22
N GLY A 374 15.00 1.16 48.27
CA GLY A 374 16.19 1.46 49.09
C GLY A 374 15.97 1.33 50.61
N ASP A 375 14.74 1.49 51.09
CA ASP A 375 14.41 1.34 52.52
C ASP A 375 13.95 -0.09 52.89
N GLY A 376 13.74 -0.99 51.91
CA GLY A 376 13.20 -2.34 52.11
C GLY A 376 14.20 -3.49 52.00
N LEU A 377 15.41 -3.25 51.47
CA LEU A 377 16.37 -4.32 51.12
C LEU A 377 17.45 -4.61 52.18
N HIS A 378 17.38 -4.01 53.39
CA HIS A 378 18.30 -4.33 54.49
C HIS A 378 17.82 -5.41 55.47
N GLY A 379 16.75 -6.14 55.14
CA GLY A 379 16.14 -7.11 56.06
C GLY A 379 16.03 -8.53 55.51
N THR A 380 17.08 -9.12 54.95
CA THR A 380 17.24 -10.60 54.91
C THR A 380 18.71 -10.96 54.68
N GLY A 381 19.46 -10.97 55.77
CA GLY A 381 20.77 -11.60 55.85
C GLY A 381 20.77 -12.64 56.97
N LEU A 382 20.32 -13.86 56.63
CA LEU A 382 20.78 -15.18 57.09
C LEU A 382 19.80 -16.26 56.64
#